data_AF-A0A529SJ64-F1
#
_entry.id   AF-A0A529SJ64-F1
#
_cell.length_a   1.000
_cell.length_b   1.000
_cell.length_c   1.000
_cell.angle_alpha   90.00
_cell.angle_beta   90.00
_cell.angle_gamma   90.00
#
_symmetry.space_group_name_H-M   'P 1'
#
loop_
_entity.id
_entity.type
_entity.pdbx_description
1 polymer ?
#
loop_
_entity_poly.entity_id
_entity_poly.type
_entity_poly.pdbx_seq_one_letter_code
_entity_poly.pdbx_strand_id
1 'polypeptide(L)' 'MSADAWADLQKAAGPVSRETFERLRAFEQLFLKWNRSINLAAPSTLDDVWRRHILDSAQLARIAPAATRWV' A
#
# COMPACT_ATOMS: atom_id res chain seq x y z
N MET A 1 -4.72 -12.68 -2.68
CA MET A 1 -5.18 -11.41 -3.28
C MET A 1 -6.61 -11.16 -2.81
N SER A 2 -6.88 -10.08 -2.05
CA SER A 2 -8.27 -9.76 -1.69
C SER A 2 -9.05 -9.48 -2.98
N ALA A 3 -10.29 -9.93 -3.03
CA ALA A 3 -11.12 -9.86 -4.23
C ALA A 3 -11.37 -8.41 -4.70
N ASP A 4 -11.07 -7.39 -3.88
CA ASP A 4 -11.23 -5.98 -4.27
C ASP A 4 -10.18 -5.04 -3.64
N ALA A 5 -8.87 -5.28 -3.85
CA ALA A 5 -7.81 -4.37 -3.39
C ALA A 5 -8.02 -2.89 -3.81
N TRP A 6 -8.69 -2.68 -4.94
CA TRP A 6 -9.11 -1.35 -5.39
C TRP A 6 -10.19 -0.73 -4.49
N ALA A 7 -11.23 -1.49 -4.11
CA ALA A 7 -12.26 -1.00 -3.20
C ALA A 7 -11.70 -0.75 -1.79
N ASP A 8 -10.81 -1.63 -1.33
CA ASP A 8 -10.10 -1.46 -0.06
C ASP A 8 -9.27 -0.17 -0.06
N LEU A 9 -8.56 0.11 -1.16
CA LEU A 9 -7.80 1.34 -1.33
C LEU A 9 -8.71 2.57 -1.35
N GLN A 10 -9.85 2.52 -2.06
CA GLN A 10 -10.80 3.63 -2.06
C GLN A 10 -11.39 3.88 -0.67
N LYS A 11 -11.65 2.81 0.09
CA LYS A 11 -12.13 2.92 1.47
C LYS A 11 -11.09 3.58 2.37
N ALA A 12 -9.81 3.20 2.22
CA ALA A 12 -8.72 3.73 3.03
C ALA A 12 -8.37 5.19 2.68
N ALA A 13 -8.23 5.52 1.39
CA ALA A 13 -7.68 6.79 0.93
C ALA A 13 -8.72 7.79 0.41
N GLY A 14 -9.96 7.36 0.16
CA GLY A 14 -10.97 8.14 -0.55
C GLY A 14 -10.91 7.89 -2.07
N PRO A 15 -11.41 8.81 -2.90
CA PRO A 15 -11.36 8.64 -4.35
C PRO A 15 -9.90 8.52 -4.85
N VAL A 16 -9.57 7.38 -5.45
CA VAL A 16 -8.25 7.13 -6.05
C VAL A 16 -8.41 6.90 -7.55
N SER A 17 -7.45 7.35 -8.36
CA SER A 17 -7.43 7.14 -9.82
C SER A 17 -6.89 5.76 -10.18
N ARG A 18 -7.37 5.18 -11.30
CA ARG A 18 -6.95 3.84 -11.74
C ARG A 18 -5.43 3.77 -11.93
N GLU A 19 -4.86 4.84 -12.47
CA GLU A 19 -3.42 4.99 -12.64
C GLU A 19 -2.65 4.89 -11.32
N THR A 20 -3.16 5.51 -10.24
CA THR A 20 -2.52 5.43 -8.92
C THR A 20 -2.52 4.01 -8.38
N PHE A 21 -3.62 3.26 -8.57
CA PHE A 21 -3.67 1.87 -8.16
C PHE A 21 -2.75 0.97 -8.96
N GLU A 22 -2.67 1.14 -10.29
CA GLU A 22 -1.70 0.38 -11.09
C GLU A 22 -0.26 0.69 -10.66
N ARG A 23 0.06 1.94 -10.30
CA ARG A 23 1.36 2.30 -9.71
C ARG A 23 1.62 1.61 -8.37
N LEU A 24 0.60 1.50 -7.51
CA LEU A 24 0.72 0.77 -6.23
C LEU A 24 0.88 -0.75 -6.44
N ARG A 25 0.23 -1.34 -7.44
CA ARG A 25 0.47 -2.74 -7.83
C ARG A 25 1.87 -2.96 -8.38
N ALA A 26 2.37 -2.04 -9.20
CA ALA A 26 3.75 -2.08 -9.67
C ALA A 26 4.75 -1.95 -8.51
N PHE A 27 4.46 -1.08 -7.54
CA PHE A 27 5.23 -0.95 -6.31
C PHE A 27 5.24 -2.24 -5.49
N GLU A 28 4.10 -2.91 -5.28
CA GLU A 28 4.02 -4.21 -4.61
C GLU A 28 4.95 -5.24 -5.28
N GLN A 29 4.91 -5.35 -6.61
CA GLN A 29 5.77 -6.27 -7.36
C GLN A 29 7.25 -5.95 -7.17
N LEU A 30 7.62 -4.66 -7.19
CA LEU A 30 8.99 -4.21 -6.96
C LEU A 30 9.43 -4.51 -5.52
N PHE A 31 8.56 -4.24 -4.54
CA PHE A 31 8.78 -4.54 -3.14
C PHE A 31 9.03 -6.04 -2.93
N LEU A 32 8.16 -6.90 -3.46
CA LEU A 32 8.32 -8.36 -3.36
C LEU A 32 9.60 -8.86 -4.04
N LYS A 33 9.99 -8.25 -5.16
CA LYS A 33 11.26 -8.55 -5.85
C LYS A 33 12.45 -8.27 -4.95
N TRP A 34 12.51 -7.08 -4.35
CA TRP A 34 13.62 -6.69 -3.48
C TRP A 34 13.59 -7.39 -2.13
N ASN A 35 12.41 -7.71 -1.60
CA ASN A 35 12.30 -8.46 -0.36
C ASN A 35 13.04 -9.80 -0.42
N ARG A 36 12.98 -10.49 -1.56
CA ARG A 36 13.72 -11.75 -1.77
C ARG A 36 15.24 -11.58 -1.71
N SER A 37 15.75 -10.39 -2.04
CA SER A 37 17.19 -10.12 -2.08
C SER A 37 17.74 -9.55 -0.78
N ILE A 38 16.97 -8.71 -0.08
CA ILE A 38 17.46 -7.92 1.07
C ILE A 38 16.55 -7.95 2.31
N ASN A 39 15.50 -8.80 2.33
CA ASN A 39 14.60 -8.99 3.47
C ASN A 39 14.02 -7.68 4.06
N LEU A 40 13.24 -6.94 3.25
CA LEU A 40 12.57 -5.71 3.68
C LEU A 40 11.50 -5.95 4.77
N ALA A 41 10.89 -7.13 4.76
CA ALA A 41 9.89 -7.64 5.68
C ALA A 41 10.07 -9.15 5.87
N ALA A 42 9.58 -9.65 7.00
CA ALA A 42 9.64 -11.08 7.31
C ALA A 42 8.87 -11.90 6.25
N PRO A 43 9.40 -13.06 5.79
CA PRO A 43 8.72 -13.89 4.79
C PRO A 43 7.29 -14.28 5.18
N SER A 44 7.05 -14.54 6.46
CA SER A 44 5.73 -14.90 7.00
C SER A 44 4.70 -13.78 6.97
N THR A 45 5.10 -12.55 6.62
CA THR A 45 4.21 -11.38 6.56
C THR A 45 4.02 -10.84 5.14
N LEU A 46 4.56 -11.51 4.11
CA LEU A 46 4.48 -11.00 2.74
C LEU A 46 3.07 -11.04 2.16
N ASP A 47 2.23 -11.97 2.62
CA ASP A 47 0.81 -12.02 2.21
C ASP A 47 -0.02 -10.86 2.77
N ASP A 48 0.52 -10.12 3.74
CA ASP A 48 -0.13 -8.98 4.40
C ASP A 48 0.29 -7.62 3.84
N VAL A 49 1.13 -7.56 2.80
CA VAL A 49 1.74 -6.30 2.31
C VAL A 49 0.70 -5.22 2.00
N TRP A 50 -0.39 -5.58 1.33
CA TRP A 50 -1.46 -4.62 1.05
C TRP A 50 -2.08 -4.07 2.34
N ARG A 51 -2.45 -4.96 3.26
CA ARG A 51 -3.14 -4.57 4.50
C ARG A 51 -2.25 -3.73 5.41
N ARG A 52 -1.03 -4.19 5.68
CA ARG A 52 -0.14 -3.63 6.71
C ARG A 52 0.77 -2.50 6.25
N HIS A 53 0.97 -2.35 4.94
CA HIS A 53 1.88 -1.33 4.41
C HIS A 53 1.14 -0.35 3.50
N ILE A 54 0.47 -0.84 2.47
CA ILE A 54 -0.13 0.05 1.46
C ILE A 54 -1.38 0.73 2.03
N LEU A 55 -2.35 -0.05 2.52
CA LEU A 55 -3.62 0.48 3.02
C LEU A 55 -3.45 1.31 4.30
N ASP A 56 -2.64 0.83 5.25
CA ASP A 56 -2.33 1.58 6.48
C ASP A 56 -1.69 2.94 6.17
N SER A 57 -0.75 3.01 5.21
CA SER A 57 -0.17 4.30 4.80
C SER A 57 -1.19 5.18 4.06
N ALA A 58 -2.04 4.58 3.22
CA ALA A 58 -3.01 5.30 2.40
C ALA A 58 -4.10 5.99 3.24
N GLN A 59 -4.38 5.49 4.45
CA GLN A 59 -5.30 6.15 5.40
C GLN A 59 -4.87 7.60 5.74
N LEU A 60 -3.57 7.89 5.72
CA LEU A 60 -3.05 9.22 6.04
C LEU A 60 -3.57 10.30 5.08
N ALA A 61 -3.85 9.95 3.81
CA ALA A 61 -4.43 10.87 2.84
C ALA A 61 -5.78 11.43 3.29
N ARG A 62 -6.55 10.67 4.09
CA ARG A 62 -7.81 11.12 4.69
C ARG A 62 -7.63 11.71 6.07
N ILE A 63 -6.78 11.12 6.90
CA ILE A 63 -6.61 11.51 8.30
C ILE A 63 -5.96 12.88 8.41
N ALA A 64 -4.95 13.16 7.58
CA ALA A 64 -4.17 14.39 7.65
C ALA A 64 -3.77 14.87 6.24
N PRO A 65 -4.74 15.30 5.40
CA PRO A 65 -4.48 15.66 3.99
C PRO A 65 -3.52 16.84 3.79
N ALA A 66 -3.37 17.69 4.81
CA ALA A 66 -2.49 18.85 4.80
C ALA A 66 -1.15 18.62 5.53
N ALA A 67 -0.93 17.43 6.09
CA ALA A 67 0.31 17.15 6.82
C ALA A 67 1.49 17.01 5.85
N THR A 68 2.52 17.83 6.06
CA THR A 68 3.78 17.80 5.31
C THR A 68 4.98 17.40 6.17
N ARG A 69 4.79 17.24 7.48
CA ARG A 69 5.84 16.89 8.45
C ARG A 69 5.30 15.94 9.52
N TRP A 70 6.10 14.92 9.83
CA TRP A 70 5.89 13.96 10.92
C TRP A 70 7.11 14.00 11.86
N VAL A 71 6.92 13.70 13.16
CA VAL A 71 7.94 13.80 14.22
C VAL A 71 8.60 12.47 14.54
#